data_AF-A0A933Q2S4-F1
#
_entry.id   AF-A0A933Q2S4-F1
#
_cell.length_a   1.000
_cell.length_b   1.000
_cell.length_c   1.000
_cell.angle_alpha   90.00
_cell.angle_beta   90.00
_cell.angle_gamma   90.00
#
_symmetry.space_group_name_H-M   'P 1'
#
loop_
_entity.id
_entity.type
_entity.pdbx_description
1 polymer ?
#
loop_
_entity_poly.entity_id
_entity_poly.type
_entity_poly.pdbx_seq_one_letter_code
_entity_poly.pdbx_strand_id
1 'polypeptide(L)'
;MAVVVYVVIISRSSAISAAEERALSEARTQAGIVKAEIEVSLDTARARAQELMAVKQPGNTLKISREQVNAMMKQVLIENPQYIGVWTLWEPNAFDGQDSRYANTKEYGKSGRYFPYWNRGTGVISVEPIVDFDTGDWYQVPKSTKREYVTDLYTYPVMGKAVLMISVVAPIVVNDVFYGVAGETSLWIFFRKLQIG
;
A
#
# COMPACT_ATOMS: atom_id res chain seq x y z
N MET A 1 16.07 53.66 28.34
CA MET A 1 16.75 52.35 28.30
C MET A 1 15.80 51.19 28.64
N ALA A 2 15.13 51.17 29.81
CA ALA A 2 14.26 50.04 30.21
C ALA A 2 13.07 49.75 29.26
N VAL A 3 12.41 50.79 28.74
CA VAL A 3 11.27 50.64 27.81
C VAL A 3 11.69 49.97 26.49
N VAL A 4 12.86 50.34 25.96
CA VAL A 4 13.39 49.75 24.72
C VAL A 4 13.69 48.27 24.91
N VAL A 5 14.31 47.89 26.02
CA VAL A 5 14.60 46.47 26.35
C VAL A 5 13.30 45.68 26.49
N TYR A 6 12.29 46.24 27.16
CA TYR A 6 10.98 45.61 27.33
C TYR A 6 10.27 45.37 25.98
N VAL A 7 10.25 46.38 25.11
CA VAL A 7 9.66 46.28 23.76
C VAL A 7 10.39 45.22 22.93
N VAL A 8 11.73 45.17 23.00
CA VAL A 8 12.52 44.15 22.29
C VAL A 8 12.19 42.75 22.77
N ILE A 9 12.05 42.53 24.09
CA ILE A 9 11.71 41.21 24.64
C ILE A 9 10.31 40.76 24.17
N ILE A 10 9.31 41.64 24.24
CA ILE A 10 7.95 41.32 23.79
C ILE A 10 7.92 41.10 22.28
N SER A 11 8.56 41.97 21.51
CA SER A 11 8.63 41.84 20.05
C SER A 11 9.31 40.53 19.64
N ARG A 12 10.38 40.13 20.32
CA ARG A 12 11.05 38.85 20.08
C ARG A 12 10.14 37.68 20.45
N SER A 13 9.50 37.71 21.61
CA SER A 13 8.57 36.65 22.05
C SER A 13 7.40 36.52 21.07
N SER A 14 6.79 37.63 20.69
CA SER A 14 5.68 37.66 19.74
C SER A 14 6.09 37.16 18.36
N ALA A 15 7.30 37.53 17.88
CA ALA A 15 7.82 37.05 16.61
C ALA A 15 8.10 35.54 16.64
N ILE A 16 8.63 35.01 17.76
CA ILE A 16 8.86 33.57 17.92
C ILE A 16 7.54 32.81 17.92
N SER A 17 6.55 33.23 18.73
CA SER A 17 5.25 32.57 18.77
C SER A 17 4.53 32.60 17.41
N ALA A 18 4.58 33.74 16.71
CA ALA A 18 4.03 33.85 15.36
C ALA A 18 4.77 32.95 14.34
N ALA A 19 6.10 32.80 14.48
CA ALA A 19 6.88 31.90 13.63
C ALA A 19 6.56 30.42 13.92
N GLU A 20 6.40 30.04 15.19
CA GLU A 20 5.99 28.68 15.59
C GLU A 20 4.59 28.34 15.08
N GLU A 21 3.63 29.25 15.24
CA GLU A 21 2.27 29.05 14.75
C GLU A 21 2.22 28.88 13.23
N ARG A 22 2.98 29.71 12.49
CA ARG A 22 3.13 29.57 11.04
C ARG A 22 3.77 28.24 10.66
N ALA A 23 4.85 27.86 11.33
CA ALA A 23 5.53 26.59 11.07
C ALA A 23 4.61 25.38 11.33
N LEU A 24 3.82 25.41 12.41
CA LEU A 24 2.85 24.36 12.71
C LEU A 24 1.68 24.35 11.73
N SER A 25 1.19 25.52 11.31
CA SER A 25 0.15 25.62 10.29
C SER A 25 0.62 25.02 8.98
N GLU A 26 1.83 25.36 8.54
CA GLU A 26 2.44 24.81 7.33
C GLU A 26 2.64 23.29 7.43
N ALA A 27 3.19 22.82 8.55
CA ALA A 27 3.37 21.39 8.80
C ALA A 27 2.05 20.61 8.75
N ARG A 28 0.96 21.19 9.28
CA ARG A 28 -0.39 20.59 9.22
C ARG A 28 -0.93 20.57 7.81
N THR A 29 -0.77 21.64 7.04
CA THR A 29 -1.16 21.68 5.63
C THR A 29 -0.45 20.57 4.85
N GLN A 30 0.87 20.47 5.01
CA GLN A 30 1.68 19.48 4.31
C GLN A 30 1.33 18.04 4.73
N ALA A 31 1.11 17.81 6.03
CA ALA A 31 0.64 16.53 6.53
C ALA A 31 -0.74 16.15 5.98
N GLY A 32 -1.63 17.14 5.82
CA GLY A 32 -2.94 16.95 5.20
C GLY A 32 -2.86 16.46 3.76
N ILE A 33 -1.93 17.02 2.96
CA ILE A 33 -1.70 16.59 1.56
C ILE A 33 -1.22 15.14 1.51
N VAL A 34 -0.21 14.79 2.32
CA VAL A 34 0.32 13.41 2.36
C VAL A 34 -0.76 12.43 2.85
N LYS A 35 -1.52 12.83 3.86
CA LYS A 35 -2.63 12.02 4.39
C LYS A 35 -3.66 11.73 3.30
N ALA A 36 -4.08 12.73 2.53
CA ALA A 36 -5.06 12.55 1.47
C ALA A 36 -4.60 11.54 0.42
N GLU A 37 -3.33 11.57 0.02
CA GLU A 37 -2.78 10.61 -0.95
C GLU A 37 -2.78 9.17 -0.41
N ILE A 38 -2.42 9.00 0.87
CA ILE A 38 -2.46 7.69 1.53
C ILE A 38 -3.91 7.20 1.66
N GLU A 39 -4.85 8.08 2.01
CA GLU A 39 -6.27 7.74 2.11
C GLU A 39 -6.83 7.25 0.76
N VAL A 40 -6.48 7.90 -0.35
CA VAL A 40 -6.86 7.42 -1.69
C VAL A 40 -6.33 6.01 -1.95
N SER A 41 -5.05 5.78 -1.66
CA SER A 41 -4.43 4.45 -1.84
C SER A 41 -5.05 3.39 -0.93
N LEU A 42 -5.47 3.78 0.27
CA LEU A 42 -6.10 2.90 1.24
C LEU A 42 -7.52 2.54 0.84
N ASP A 43 -8.28 3.50 0.33
CA ASP A 43 -9.62 3.27 -0.19
C ASP A 43 -9.59 2.30 -1.38
N THR A 44 -8.60 2.41 -2.28
CA THR A 44 -8.46 1.47 -3.41
C THR A 44 -8.04 0.07 -2.94
N ALA A 45 -7.14 -0.04 -1.96
CA ALA A 45 -6.76 -1.31 -1.34
C ALA A 45 -7.97 -1.99 -0.68
N ARG A 46 -8.73 -1.21 0.11
CA ARG A 46 -9.93 -1.66 0.83
C ARG A 46 -11.01 -2.12 -0.14
N ALA A 47 -11.30 -1.32 -1.17
CA ALA A 47 -12.28 -1.68 -2.19
C ALA A 47 -11.91 -3.00 -2.87
N ARG A 48 -10.63 -3.18 -3.26
CA ARG A 48 -10.16 -4.44 -3.85
C ARG A 48 -10.29 -5.61 -2.88
N ALA A 49 -9.92 -5.44 -1.62
CA ALA A 49 -10.09 -6.49 -0.62
C ALA A 49 -11.57 -6.89 -0.49
N GLN A 50 -12.49 -5.91 -0.45
CA GLN A 50 -13.93 -6.13 -0.38
C GLN A 50 -14.49 -6.82 -1.63
N GLU A 51 -14.03 -6.45 -2.83
CA GLU A 51 -14.39 -7.14 -4.08
C GLU A 51 -13.92 -8.59 -4.07
N LEU A 52 -12.68 -8.82 -3.62
CA LEU A 52 -12.09 -10.15 -3.56
C LEU A 52 -12.68 -11.04 -2.46
N MET A 53 -13.21 -10.47 -1.39
CA MET A 53 -13.99 -11.20 -0.37
C MET A 53 -15.17 -11.95 -0.99
N ALA A 54 -15.71 -11.50 -2.12
CA ALA A 54 -16.80 -12.18 -2.82
C ALA A 54 -16.49 -13.66 -3.11
N VAL A 55 -15.22 -14.01 -3.35
CA VAL A 55 -14.78 -15.40 -3.59
C VAL A 55 -15.02 -16.31 -2.37
N LYS A 56 -15.13 -15.73 -1.17
CA LYS A 56 -15.35 -16.44 0.10
C LYS A 56 -16.70 -16.15 0.75
N GLN A 57 -17.50 -15.29 0.16
CA GLN A 57 -18.80 -14.96 0.72
C GLN A 57 -19.72 -16.20 0.67
N PRO A 58 -20.27 -16.66 1.81
CA PRO A 58 -21.23 -17.77 1.82
C PRO A 58 -22.42 -17.49 0.91
N GLY A 59 -22.82 -18.50 0.12
CA GLY A 59 -23.93 -18.38 -0.83
C GLY A 59 -23.58 -17.72 -2.16
N ASN A 60 -22.36 -17.19 -2.33
CA ASN A 60 -21.90 -16.73 -3.64
C ASN A 60 -21.47 -17.93 -4.51
N THR A 61 -22.12 -18.09 -5.65
CA THR A 61 -21.81 -19.14 -6.65
C THR A 61 -20.92 -18.62 -7.77
N LEU A 62 -20.75 -17.29 -7.89
CA LEU A 62 -19.90 -16.69 -8.89
C LEU A 62 -18.44 -17.03 -8.61
N LYS A 63 -17.79 -17.62 -9.62
CA LYS A 63 -16.35 -17.86 -9.61
C LYS A 63 -15.69 -16.84 -10.52
N ILE A 64 -14.73 -16.11 -9.97
CA ILE A 64 -13.81 -15.27 -10.74
C ILE A 64 -12.49 -16.04 -10.91
N SER A 65 -11.94 -16.05 -12.12
CA SER A 65 -10.68 -16.73 -12.40
C SER A 65 -9.48 -15.87 -12.01
N ARG A 66 -8.32 -16.50 -11.76
CA ARG A 66 -7.08 -15.77 -11.48
C ARG A 66 -6.71 -14.83 -12.63
N GLU A 67 -6.97 -15.24 -13.87
CA GLU A 67 -6.71 -14.46 -15.07
C GLU A 67 -7.60 -13.21 -15.14
N GLN A 68 -8.86 -13.31 -14.74
CA GLN A 68 -9.77 -12.16 -14.65
C GLN A 68 -9.30 -11.16 -13.59
N VAL A 69 -8.95 -11.63 -12.39
CA VAL A 69 -8.41 -10.76 -11.33
C VAL A 69 -7.07 -10.14 -11.74
N ASN A 70 -6.20 -10.91 -12.41
CA ASN A 70 -4.94 -10.40 -12.94
C ASN A 70 -5.16 -9.29 -13.99
N ALA A 71 -6.12 -9.46 -14.89
CA ALA A 71 -6.46 -8.43 -15.87
C ALA A 71 -6.95 -7.15 -15.19
N MET A 72 -7.78 -7.27 -14.15
CA MET A 72 -8.24 -6.13 -13.34
C MET A 72 -7.07 -5.43 -12.64
N MET A 73 -6.22 -6.17 -11.92
CA MET A 73 -5.04 -5.59 -11.23
C MET A 73 -4.07 -4.93 -12.20
N LYS A 74 -3.83 -5.55 -13.37
CA LYS A 74 -3.01 -4.94 -14.43
C LYS A 74 -3.62 -3.64 -14.92
N GLN A 75 -4.94 -3.57 -15.13
CA GLN A 75 -5.61 -2.34 -15.56
C GLN A 75 -5.52 -1.25 -14.49
N VAL A 76 -5.73 -1.59 -13.22
CA VAL A 76 -5.55 -0.63 -12.12
C VAL A 76 -4.13 -0.08 -12.13
N LEU A 77 -3.13 -0.95 -12.28
CA LEU A 77 -1.75 -0.49 -12.38
C LEU A 77 -1.57 0.46 -13.57
N ILE A 78 -2.14 0.18 -14.75
CA ILE A 78 -2.06 1.05 -15.95
C ILE A 78 -2.61 2.45 -15.65
N GLU A 79 -3.82 2.53 -15.09
CA GLU A 79 -4.56 3.78 -14.85
C GLU A 79 -4.02 4.60 -13.66
N ASN A 80 -3.14 4.02 -12.85
CA ASN A 80 -2.59 4.67 -11.65
C ASN A 80 -1.05 4.77 -11.74
N PRO A 81 -0.51 5.79 -12.44
CA PRO A 81 0.93 5.94 -12.63
C PRO A 81 1.75 6.14 -11.35
N GLN A 82 1.10 6.53 -10.25
CA GLN A 82 1.70 6.69 -8.94
C GLN A 82 2.10 5.35 -8.30
N TYR A 83 1.45 4.25 -8.68
CA TYR A 83 1.75 2.93 -8.14
C TYR A 83 2.92 2.28 -8.88
N ILE A 84 3.89 1.76 -8.12
CA ILE A 84 4.94 0.88 -8.64
C ILE A 84 4.43 -0.55 -8.79
N GLY A 85 3.44 -0.95 -8.00
CA GLY A 85 2.79 -2.25 -8.12
C GLY A 85 1.43 -2.37 -7.45
N VAL A 86 0.67 -3.36 -7.90
CA VAL A 86 -0.67 -3.75 -7.44
C VAL A 86 -0.67 -5.26 -7.27
N TRP A 87 -1.20 -5.75 -6.15
CA TRP A 87 -1.06 -7.14 -5.79
C TRP A 87 -2.13 -7.66 -4.83
N THR A 88 -2.15 -8.98 -4.70
CA THR A 88 -2.89 -9.71 -3.69
C THR A 88 -2.07 -10.91 -3.26
N LEU A 89 -2.24 -11.37 -2.02
CA LEU A 89 -1.58 -12.56 -1.48
C LEU A 89 -2.61 -13.34 -0.66
N TRP A 90 -2.94 -14.56 -1.09
CA TRP A 90 -3.93 -15.42 -0.45
C TRP A 90 -3.28 -16.49 0.42
N GLU A 91 -3.89 -16.93 1.51
CA GLU A 91 -3.50 -18.16 2.24
C GLU A 91 -3.42 -19.37 1.30
N PRO A 92 -2.66 -20.44 1.64
CA PRO A 92 -2.55 -21.62 0.79
C PRO A 92 -3.92 -22.19 0.41
N ASN A 93 -4.15 -22.41 -0.88
CA ASN A 93 -5.42 -22.85 -1.47
C ASN A 93 -6.62 -21.94 -1.19
N ALA A 94 -6.40 -20.76 -0.63
CA ALA A 94 -7.47 -19.91 -0.17
C ALA A 94 -8.14 -19.13 -1.30
N PHE A 95 -7.59 -18.96 -2.49
CA PHE A 95 -8.34 -18.31 -3.56
C PHE A 95 -9.38 -19.27 -4.16
N ASP A 96 -8.91 -20.27 -4.89
CA ASP A 96 -9.72 -21.17 -5.73
C ASP A 96 -9.48 -22.67 -5.44
N GLY A 97 -8.62 -22.99 -4.48
CA GLY A 97 -8.23 -24.37 -4.17
C GLY A 97 -7.38 -25.07 -5.25
N GLN A 98 -6.80 -24.30 -6.18
CA GLN A 98 -6.07 -24.85 -7.34
C GLN A 98 -4.58 -24.50 -7.34
N ASP A 99 -3.97 -24.20 -6.20
CA ASP A 99 -2.56 -23.77 -6.15
C ASP A 99 -1.64 -24.77 -6.88
N SER A 100 -1.83 -26.08 -6.69
CA SER A 100 -1.03 -27.13 -7.35
C SER A 100 -1.09 -27.09 -8.88
N ARG A 101 -2.21 -26.66 -9.48
CA ARG A 101 -2.37 -26.52 -10.93
C ARG A 101 -1.51 -25.39 -11.50
N TYR A 102 -1.25 -24.38 -10.68
CA TYR A 102 -0.52 -23.17 -11.04
C TYR A 102 0.94 -23.21 -10.56
N ALA A 103 1.39 -24.34 -10.01
CA ALA A 103 2.76 -24.50 -9.55
C ALA A 103 3.77 -24.41 -10.69
N ASN A 104 4.92 -23.80 -10.41
CA ASN A 104 6.04 -23.60 -11.34
C ASN A 104 5.71 -22.73 -12.56
N THR A 105 4.67 -21.89 -12.50
CA THR A 105 4.47 -20.83 -13.50
C THR A 105 5.24 -19.57 -13.10
N LYS A 106 5.43 -18.69 -14.10
CA LYS A 106 6.12 -17.41 -13.89
C LYS A 106 5.37 -16.52 -12.90
N GLU A 107 4.05 -16.53 -12.92
CA GLU A 107 3.18 -15.64 -12.15
C GLU A 107 3.00 -16.09 -10.70
N TYR A 108 3.07 -17.40 -10.46
CA TYR A 108 2.67 -18.03 -9.18
C TYR A 108 3.79 -18.83 -8.52
N GLY A 109 5.00 -18.79 -9.07
CA GLY A 109 6.18 -19.39 -8.47
C GLY A 109 6.05 -20.89 -8.20
N LYS A 110 6.89 -21.42 -7.32
CA LYS A 110 6.98 -22.87 -7.08
C LYS A 110 5.71 -23.47 -6.47
N SER A 111 5.05 -22.76 -5.56
CA SER A 111 3.86 -23.28 -4.86
C SER A 111 2.59 -23.19 -5.69
N GLY A 112 2.56 -22.28 -6.68
CA GLY A 112 1.34 -21.96 -7.41
C GLY A 112 0.32 -21.19 -6.57
N ARG A 113 0.73 -20.70 -5.39
CA ARG A 113 -0.11 -19.88 -4.51
C ARG A 113 -0.55 -18.62 -5.22
N TYR A 114 -1.78 -18.17 -4.96
CA TYR A 114 -2.26 -16.94 -5.60
C TYR A 114 -1.68 -15.70 -4.92
N PHE A 115 -0.54 -15.26 -5.43
CA PHE A 115 0.19 -14.09 -4.95
C PHE A 115 0.91 -13.28 -6.06
N PRO A 116 0.20 -12.86 -7.12
CA PRO A 116 0.81 -12.12 -8.22
C PRO A 116 1.18 -10.70 -7.80
N TYR A 117 2.39 -10.27 -8.15
CA TYR A 117 2.84 -8.89 -8.03
C TYR A 117 2.93 -8.25 -9.42
N TRP A 118 1.84 -7.56 -9.82
CA TRP A 118 1.88 -6.73 -11.02
C TRP A 118 2.65 -5.47 -10.71
N ASN A 119 3.74 -5.22 -11.44
CA ASN A 119 4.63 -4.11 -11.17
C ASN A 119 5.17 -3.47 -12.44
N ARG A 120 5.71 -2.26 -12.30
CA ARG A 120 6.37 -1.49 -13.37
C ARG A 120 7.80 -1.10 -13.01
N GLY A 121 8.50 -1.90 -12.19
CA GLY A 121 9.84 -1.56 -11.67
C GLY A 121 10.91 -1.36 -12.74
N THR A 122 10.71 -1.93 -13.94
CA THR A 122 11.59 -1.76 -15.11
C THR A 122 11.12 -0.67 -16.07
N GLY A 123 10.02 0.00 -15.78
CA GLY A 123 9.31 0.90 -16.69
C GLY A 123 8.29 0.20 -17.60
N VAL A 124 8.29 -1.13 -17.64
CA VAL A 124 7.32 -1.95 -18.37
C VAL A 124 6.50 -2.77 -17.36
N ILE A 125 5.19 -2.84 -17.59
CA ILE A 125 4.31 -3.64 -16.73
C ILE A 125 4.59 -5.12 -16.91
N SER A 126 4.86 -5.79 -15.80
CA SER A 126 5.16 -7.21 -15.72
C SER A 126 4.56 -7.81 -14.44
N VAL A 127 4.62 -9.14 -14.33
CA VAL A 127 4.16 -9.88 -13.17
C VAL A 127 5.22 -10.87 -12.74
N GLU A 128 5.41 -10.97 -11.43
CA GLU A 128 6.28 -11.92 -10.75
C GLU A 128 5.60 -12.37 -9.45
N PRO A 129 5.97 -13.53 -8.87
CA PRO A 129 5.40 -13.96 -7.61
C PRO A 129 5.98 -13.13 -6.47
N ILE A 130 5.16 -12.88 -5.45
CA ILE A 130 5.62 -12.22 -4.23
C ILE A 130 6.64 -13.10 -3.49
N VAL A 131 7.66 -12.46 -2.92
CA VAL A 131 8.71 -13.08 -2.08
C VAL A 131 8.73 -12.45 -0.68
N ASP A 132 9.47 -13.06 0.24
CA ASP A 132 9.77 -12.52 1.58
C ASP A 132 8.54 -12.15 2.45
N PHE A 133 7.37 -12.71 2.17
CA PHE A 133 6.15 -12.47 2.96
C PHE A 133 6.23 -13.03 4.38
N ASP A 134 7.05 -14.05 4.63
CA ASP A 134 7.19 -14.66 5.96
C ASP A 134 7.79 -13.68 6.99
N THR A 135 8.55 -12.69 6.53
CA THR A 135 9.18 -11.66 7.37
C THR A 135 8.66 -10.25 7.09
N GLY A 136 7.79 -10.07 6.10
CA GLY A 136 7.29 -8.76 5.68
C GLY A 136 6.12 -8.28 6.54
N ASP A 137 6.29 -7.14 7.22
CA ASP A 137 5.22 -6.52 8.02
C ASP A 137 3.97 -6.19 7.18
N TRP A 138 4.16 -5.85 5.91
CA TRP A 138 3.09 -5.65 4.92
C TRP A 138 2.15 -6.86 4.78
N TYR A 139 2.54 -8.06 5.23
CA TYR A 139 1.67 -9.22 5.29
C TYR A 139 1.42 -9.70 6.72
N GLN A 140 2.45 -9.76 7.57
CA GLN A 140 2.32 -10.29 8.93
C GLN A 140 1.45 -9.42 9.84
N VAL A 141 1.51 -8.09 9.71
CA VAL A 141 0.70 -7.17 10.52
C VAL A 141 -0.78 -7.27 10.15
N PRO A 142 -1.20 -7.16 8.87
CA PRO A 142 -2.60 -7.39 8.49
C PRO A 142 -3.11 -8.78 8.86
N LYS A 143 -2.26 -9.82 8.72
CA LYS A 143 -2.62 -11.21 9.06
C LYS A 143 -2.94 -11.38 10.54
N SER A 144 -2.12 -10.81 11.42
CA SER A 144 -2.30 -10.94 12.87
C SER A 144 -3.40 -10.03 13.42
N THR A 145 -3.53 -8.82 12.88
CA THR A 145 -4.45 -7.81 13.39
C THR A 145 -5.83 -7.84 12.73
N LYS A 146 -5.94 -8.42 11.52
CA LYS A 146 -7.11 -8.33 10.63
C LYS A 146 -7.51 -6.88 10.33
N ARG A 147 -6.54 -5.96 10.35
CA ARG A 147 -6.73 -4.53 10.08
C ARG A 147 -5.88 -4.10 8.89
N GLU A 148 -6.33 -3.00 8.30
CA GLU A 148 -5.54 -2.26 7.32
C GLU A 148 -4.20 -1.81 7.90
N TYR A 149 -3.19 -1.76 7.04
CA TYR A 149 -1.84 -1.41 7.42
C TYR A 149 -1.17 -0.58 6.32
N VAL A 150 -0.57 0.52 6.74
CA VAL A 150 0.37 1.31 5.93
C VAL A 150 1.75 1.04 6.48
N THR A 151 2.66 0.58 5.62
CA THR A 151 4.00 0.18 6.05
C THR A 151 4.86 1.39 6.37
N ASP A 152 5.85 1.19 7.23
CA ASP A 152 7.06 2.01 7.18
C ASP A 152 7.79 1.83 5.84
N LEU A 153 8.81 2.64 5.60
CA LEU A 153 9.67 2.47 4.43
C LEU A 153 10.43 1.15 4.50
N TYR A 154 10.34 0.36 3.44
CA TYR A 154 11.09 -0.89 3.32
C TYR A 154 11.66 -1.06 1.92
N THR A 155 12.74 -1.85 1.84
CA THR A 155 13.35 -2.22 0.56
C THR A 155 12.79 -3.56 0.13
N TYR A 156 12.37 -3.66 -1.13
CA TYR A 156 11.84 -4.89 -1.70
C TYR A 156 12.43 -5.13 -3.10
N PRO A 157 12.71 -6.39 -3.48
CA PRO A 157 13.19 -6.72 -4.80
C PRO A 157 12.05 -6.66 -5.83
N VAL A 158 12.08 -5.66 -6.71
CA VAL A 158 11.18 -5.56 -7.88
C VAL A 158 11.97 -5.89 -9.12
N MET A 159 11.63 -6.98 -9.80
CA MET A 159 12.32 -7.44 -11.01
C MET A 159 13.84 -7.55 -10.79
N GLY A 160 14.25 -8.04 -9.61
CA GLY A 160 15.66 -8.20 -9.21
C GLY A 160 16.38 -6.93 -8.78
N LYS A 161 15.71 -5.76 -8.74
CA LYS A 161 16.28 -4.50 -8.25
C LYS A 161 15.73 -4.15 -6.88
N ALA A 162 16.60 -3.76 -5.96
CA ALA A 162 16.20 -3.25 -4.65
C ALA A 162 15.51 -1.89 -4.80
N VAL A 163 14.26 -1.78 -4.36
CA VAL A 163 13.44 -0.57 -4.46
C VAL A 163 12.94 -0.18 -3.08
N LEU A 164 13.15 1.08 -2.70
CA LEU A 164 12.61 1.66 -1.47
C LEU A 164 11.17 2.13 -1.71
N MET A 165 10.23 1.58 -0.93
CA MET A 165 8.80 1.72 -1.16
C MET A 165 7.99 1.77 0.12
N ILE A 166 6.73 2.17 -0.03
CA ILE A 166 5.68 2.09 0.98
C ILE A 166 4.54 1.27 0.37
N SER A 167 3.90 0.45 1.19
CA SER A 167 2.71 -0.29 0.80
C SER A 167 1.51 0.08 1.66
N VAL A 168 0.36 0.09 1.01
CA VAL A 168 -0.94 0.20 1.66
C VAL A 168 -1.66 -1.12 1.46
N VAL A 169 -2.10 -1.73 2.55
CA VAL A 169 -2.55 -3.12 2.57
C VAL A 169 -3.87 -3.23 3.31
N ALA A 170 -4.83 -3.90 2.68
CA ALA A 170 -6.12 -4.24 3.27
C ALA A 170 -6.26 -5.77 3.39
N PRO A 171 -6.69 -6.29 4.55
CA PRO A 171 -6.89 -7.72 4.74
C PRO A 171 -8.20 -8.19 4.10
N ILE A 172 -8.19 -9.39 3.54
CA ILE A 172 -9.35 -10.10 2.99
C ILE A 172 -9.89 -11.00 4.10
N VAL A 173 -10.95 -10.54 4.78
CA VAL A 173 -11.51 -11.22 5.95
C VAL A 173 -13.00 -11.50 5.72
N VAL A 174 -13.42 -12.75 5.84
CA VAL A 174 -14.85 -13.14 5.77
C VAL A 174 -15.19 -13.94 7.01
N ASN A 175 -16.26 -13.54 7.73
CA ASN A 175 -16.68 -14.16 8.99
C ASN A 175 -15.54 -14.32 10.01
N ASP A 176 -14.74 -13.27 10.17
CA ASP A 176 -13.55 -13.24 11.05
C ASP A 176 -12.43 -14.23 10.67
N VAL A 177 -12.50 -14.85 9.49
CA VAL A 177 -11.43 -15.70 8.94
C VAL A 177 -10.60 -14.89 7.97
N PHE A 178 -9.28 -14.84 8.19
CA PHE A 178 -8.32 -14.20 7.29
C PHE A 178 -8.01 -15.13 6.11
N TYR A 179 -8.18 -14.65 4.89
CA TYR A 179 -7.91 -15.39 3.66
C TYR A 179 -6.72 -14.83 2.88
N GLY A 180 -6.22 -13.66 3.23
CA GLY A 180 -5.15 -13.01 2.50
C GLY A 180 -5.19 -11.49 2.63
N VAL A 181 -4.48 -10.82 1.74
CA VAL A 181 -4.42 -9.35 1.63
C VAL A 181 -4.55 -8.91 0.18
N ALA A 182 -5.00 -7.68 0.00
CA ALA A 182 -4.86 -6.90 -1.22
C ALA A 182 -4.04 -5.65 -0.91
N GLY A 183 -3.20 -5.22 -1.84
CA GLY A 183 -2.39 -4.03 -1.61
C GLY A 183 -1.89 -3.37 -2.86
N GLU A 184 -1.43 -2.14 -2.66
CA GLU A 184 -0.74 -1.32 -3.62
C GLU A 184 0.60 -0.91 -3.02
N THR A 185 1.53 -0.60 -3.90
CA THR A 185 2.86 -0.17 -3.53
C THR A 185 3.20 1.06 -4.34
N SER A 186 3.78 2.06 -3.67
CA SER A 186 4.27 3.30 -4.28
C SER A 186 5.75 3.49 -3.99
N LEU A 187 6.46 4.16 -4.91
CA LEU A 187 7.84 4.58 -4.64
C LEU A 187 7.85 5.67 -3.57
N TRP A 188 8.83 5.62 -2.67
CA TRP A 188 9.04 6.68 -1.68
C TRP A 188 9.15 8.08 -2.30
N ILE A 189 9.79 8.18 -3.49
CA ILE A 189 10.01 9.48 -4.14
C ILE A 189 8.70 10.17 -4.56
N PHE A 190 7.60 9.43 -4.69
CA PHE A 190 6.29 10.00 -4.96
C PHE A 190 5.83 10.86 -3.77
N PHE A 191 5.98 10.36 -2.55
CA PHE A 191 5.70 11.11 -1.32
C PHE A 191 6.66 12.30 -1.13
N ARG A 192 7.92 12.18 -1.58
CA ARG A 192 8.86 13.31 -1.56
C ARG A 192 8.39 14.48 -2.44
N LYS A 193 7.83 14.21 -3.63
CA LYS A 193 7.37 15.27 -4.54
C LYS A 193 6.22 16.10 -3.96
N LEU A 194 5.38 15.50 -3.12
CA LEU A 194 4.29 16.20 -2.45
C LEU A 194 4.78 17.27 -1.46
N GLN A 195 6.03 17.19 -0.97
CA GLN A 195 6.60 18.14 -0.01
C GLN A 195 7.24 19.38 -0.65
N ILE A 196 7.35 19.44 -1.98
CA ILE A 196 8.14 20.46 -2.69
C ILE A 196 7.33 21.22 -3.77
N GLY A 197 6.03 20.94 -3.89
CA GLY A 197 5.12 21.62 -4.80
C GLY A 197 4.10 22.43 -4.01
#